data_AF-A0A6A8DFZ9-F1
#
_entry.id   AF-A0A6A8DFZ9-F1
#
_cell.length_a   1.000
_cell.length_b   1.000
_cell.length_c   1.000
_cell.angle_alpha   90.00
_cell.angle_beta   90.00
_cell.angle_gamma   90.00
#
_symmetry.space_group_name_H-M   'P 1'
#
loop_
_entity.id
_entity.type
_entity.pdbx_description
1 polymer ?
#
loop_
_entity_poly.entity_id
_entity_poly.type
_entity_poly.pdbx_seq_one_letter_code
_entity_poly.pdbx_strand_id
1 'polypeptide(L)' 'MAILLILLAFLLFLVGMLTPINSFYTLPISFVFLIFGIAILLKRKEY' A
#
# COMPACT_ATOMS: atom_id res chain seq x y z
N MET A 1 9.54 -7.62 4.97
CA MET A 1 8.54 -7.75 3.88
C MET A 1 7.28 -6.92 4.14
N ALA A 2 6.49 -7.17 5.20
CA ALA A 2 5.26 -6.43 5.48
C ALA A 2 5.43 -4.90 5.56
N ILE A 3 6.43 -4.44 6.32
CA ILE A 3 6.76 -3.01 6.46
C ILE A 3 7.13 -2.37 5.10
N LEU A 4 7.82 -3.09 4.22
CA LEU A 4 8.17 -2.59 2.89
C LEU A 4 6.91 -2.40 2.02
N LEU A 5 5.92 -3.29 2.11
CA LEU A 5 4.65 -3.17 1.39
C LEU A 5 3.84 -1.96 1.86
N ILE A 6 3.82 -1.70 3.17
CA ILE A 6 3.14 -0.53 3.74
C ILE A 6 3.85 0.76 3.32
N LEU A 7 5.19 0.77 3.32
CA LEU A 7 5.96 1.94 2.87
C LEU A 7 5.71 2.23 1.38
N LEU A 8 5.69 1.18 0.55
CA LEU A 8 5.41 1.29 -0.89
C LEU A 8 3.98 1.77 -1.15
N ALA A 9 3.00 1.29 -0.38
CA ALA A 9 1.62 1.78 -0.43
C ALA A 9 1.55 3.28 -0.17
N PHE A 10 2.24 3.77 0.87
CA PHE A 10 2.30 5.20 1.18
C PHE A 10 2.92 6.03 0.05
N LEU A 11 4.02 5.55 -0.55
CA LEU A 11 4.65 6.21 -1.70
C LEU A 11 3.72 6.27 -2.91
N LEU A 12 3.08 5.15 -3.26
CA LEU A 12 2.15 5.08 -4.38
C LEU A 12 0.90 5.93 -4.17
N PHE A 13 0.42 6.03 -2.93
CA PHE A 13 -0.66 6.92 -2.55
C PHE A 13 -0.26 8.39 -2.78
N LEU A 14 0.92 8.78 -2.30
CA LEU A 14 1.44 10.14 -2.46
C LEU A 14 1.63 10.50 -3.94
N VAL A 15 2.22 9.59 -4.72
CA VAL A 15 2.38 9.74 -6.18
C VAL A 15 1.02 9.86 -6.85
N GLY A 16 0.06 9.02 -6.50
CA GLY A 16 -1.29 9.06 -7.03
C GLY A 16 -2.04 10.35 -6.74
N MET A 17 -1.77 11.00 -5.61
CA MET A 17 -2.33 12.31 -5.27
C MET A 17 -1.66 13.46 -6.04
N LEU A 18 -0.36 13.35 -6.33
CA LEU A 18 0.40 14.36 -7.07
C LEU A 18 0.26 14.25 -8.60
N THR A 19 -0.13 13.08 -9.13
CA THR A 19 -0.24 12.82 -10.57
C THR A 19 -1.68 12.44 -10.97
N PRO A 20 -2.54 13.43 -11.28
CA PRO A 20 -3.99 13.23 -11.49
C PRO A 20 -4.34 12.30 -12.66
N ILE A 21 -3.45 12.14 -13.64
CA ILE A 21 -3.66 11.27 -14.81
C ILE A 21 -3.69 9.79 -14.41
N ASN A 22 -2.92 9.41 -13.38
CA ASN A 22 -2.73 8.01 -13.01
C ASN A 22 -3.48 7.63 -11.73
N SER A 23 -4.14 8.57 -11.05
CA SER A 23 -4.81 8.37 -9.76
C SER A 23 -5.81 7.22 -9.78
N PHE A 24 -6.54 7.03 -10.88
CA PHE A 24 -7.49 5.92 -11.05
C PHE A 24 -6.86 4.54 -10.95
N TYR A 25 -5.57 4.40 -11.27
CA TYR A 25 -4.85 3.13 -11.19
C TYR A 25 -3.95 3.05 -9.96
N THR A 26 -3.25 4.14 -9.62
CA THR A 26 -2.27 4.15 -8.52
C THR A 26 -2.93 4.12 -7.15
N LEU A 27 -4.10 4.73 -6.97
CA LEU A 27 -4.81 4.71 -5.67
C LEU A 27 -5.31 3.31 -5.31
N PRO A 28 -6.02 2.57 -6.19
CA PRO A 28 -6.41 1.19 -5.88
C PRO A 28 -5.20 0.29 -5.58
N ILE A 29 -4.12 0.40 -6.37
CA ILE A 29 -2.91 -0.38 -6.17
C ILE A 29 -2.28 -0.08 -4.79
N SER A 30 -2.23 1.20 -4.39
CA SER A 30 -1.73 1.58 -3.07
C SER A 30 -2.55 0.94 -1.94
N PHE A 31 -3.87 0.90 -2.07
CA PHE A 31 -4.77 0.27 -1.10
C PHE A 31 -4.55 -1.24 -1.00
N VAL A 32 -4.39 -1.92 -2.14
CA VAL A 32 -4.10 -3.36 -2.16
C VAL A 32 -2.81 -3.66 -1.39
N PHE A 33 -1.75 -2.91 -1.63
CA PHE A 33 -0.48 -3.09 -0.91
C PHE A 33 -0.61 -2.81 0.59
N LEU A 34 -1.40 -1.80 0.97
CA LEU A 34 -1.64 -1.46 2.37
C LEU A 34 -2.36 -2.60 3.10
N ILE A 35 -3.46 -3.11 2.53
CA ILE A 35 -4.25 -4.20 3.09
C ILE A 35 -3.39 -5.45 3.24
N PHE A 36 -2.63 -5.80 2.21
CA PHE A 36 -1.76 -6.98 2.22
C PHE A 36 -0.64 -6.85 3.26
N GLY A 37 -0.02 -5.66 3.35
CA GLY A 37 1.01 -5.36 4.34
C GLY A 37 0.49 -5.50 5.78
N ILE A 38 -0.70 -4.96 6.06
CA ILE A 38 -1.37 -5.07 7.36
C ILE A 38 -1.74 -6.54 7.66
N ALA A 39 -2.32 -7.25 6.70
CA ALA A 39 -2.71 -8.66 6.86
C ALA A 39 -1.52 -9.55 7.24
N ILE A 40 -0.36 -9.36 6.58
CA ILE A 40 0.87 -10.08 6.91
C ILE A 40 1.35 -9.71 8.32
N LEU A 41 1.27 -8.43 8.71
CA LEU A 41 1.65 -7.96 10.05
C LEU A 41 0.79 -8.58 11.15
N LEU A 42 -0.52 -8.71 10.91
CA LEU A 42 -1.46 -9.35 11.83
C LEU A 42 -1.17 -10.85 11.96
N LYS A 43 -1.02 -11.57 10.84
CA LYS A 43 -0.64 -13.00 10.86
C LYS A 43 0.68 -13.25 11.58
N ARG A 44 1.63 -12.30 11.52
CA ARG A 44 2.91 -12.44 12.21
C ARG A 44 2.83 -12.30 13.73
N LYS A 45 1.74 -11.75 14.27
CA LYS A 45 1.50 -11.68 15.72
C LYS A 45 0.82 -12.92 16.29
N GLU A 46 0.29 -13.79 15.43
CA GLU A 46 -0.36 -15.05 15.83
C GLU A 46 0.61 -16.24 16.00
N TYR A 47 1.87 -16.10 15.59
CA TYR A 47 2.95 -17.08 15.77
C TYR A 47 3.97 -16.59 16.79
#